data_AF-A0A077ZI44-F1
#
_entry.id   AF-A0A077ZI44-F1
#
_cell.length_a   1.000
_cell.length_b   1.000
_cell.length_c   1.000
_cell.angle_alpha   90.00
_cell.angle_beta   90.00
_cell.angle_gamma   90.00
#
_symmetry.space_group_name_H-M   'P 1'
#
loop_
_entity.id
_entity.type
_entity.pdbx_description
1 polymer ?
#
loop_
_entity_poly.entity_id
_entity_poly.type
_entity_poly.pdbx_seq_one_letter_code
_entity_poly.pdbx_strand_id
1 'polypeptide(L)'
;MTSPFTVAELDRALAACLISAQRECYPEEMSRLSSGKPLLARSKLLHLSPFIDKKGTMRAEGRIDRADLPYNARHPFILPRKHPLTDMIIDEAHRTLHHGSVEQTLCELRQQYWIPRSRQAVKKKVAR
;
A
#
# COMPACT_ATOMS: atom_id res chain seq x y z
N MET A 1 1.29 -10.86 31.47
CA MET A 1 0.09 -10.10 31.04
C MET A 1 0.51 -9.20 29.89
N THR A 2 0.23 -9.58 28.65
CA THR A 2 0.41 -8.67 27.50
C THR A 2 -0.81 -7.75 27.46
N SER A 3 -0.61 -6.45 27.70
CA SER A 3 -1.63 -5.43 27.49
C SER A 3 -2.19 -5.53 26.07
N PRO A 4 -3.50 -5.32 25.83
CA PRO A 4 -4.01 -5.24 24.47
C PRO A 4 -3.28 -4.14 23.71
N PHE A 5 -2.97 -4.39 22.44
CA PHE A 5 -2.32 -3.40 21.59
C PHE A 5 -3.26 -2.22 21.36
N THR A 6 -2.74 -1.01 21.55
CA THR A 6 -3.46 0.22 21.21
C THR A 6 -3.55 0.37 19.69
N VAL A 7 -4.56 1.09 19.20
CA VAL A 7 -4.68 1.43 17.77
C VAL A 7 -3.41 2.12 17.27
N ALA A 8 -2.84 3.00 18.09
CA ALA A 8 -1.59 3.68 17.76
C ALA A 8 -0.40 2.73 17.62
N GLU A 9 -0.34 1.64 18.39
CA GLU A 9 0.70 0.61 18.25
C GLU A 9 0.51 -0.21 16.98
N LEU A 10 -0.73 -0.62 16.67
CA LEU A 10 -1.05 -1.34 15.44
C LEU A 10 -0.71 -0.50 14.20
N ASP A 11 -1.05 0.79 14.22
CA ASP A 11 -0.70 1.72 13.15
C ASP A 11 0.81 1.85 12.96
N ARG A 12 1.58 1.91 14.06
CA ARG A 12 3.04 1.96 14.00
C ARG A 12 3.63 0.65 13.47
N ALA A 13 3.11 -0.48 13.91
CA ALA A 13 3.54 -1.80 13.46
C ALA A 13 3.26 -1.99 11.96
N LEU A 14 2.05 -1.65 11.51
CA LEU A 14 1.69 -1.68 10.09
C LEU A 14 2.60 -0.76 9.27
N ALA A 15 2.81 0.48 9.72
CA ALA A 15 3.72 1.40 9.04
C ALA A 15 5.15 0.85 8.95
N ALA A 16 5.67 0.22 10.02
CA ALA A 16 6.98 -0.40 10.01
C ALA A 16 7.06 -1.57 9.00
N CYS A 17 6.05 -2.43 8.95
CA CYS A 17 5.95 -3.51 7.97
C CYS A 17 5.90 -2.96 6.53
N LEU A 18 5.11 -1.92 6.29
CA LEU A 18 5.02 -1.25 4.99
C LEU A 18 6.36 -0.67 4.56
N ILE A 19 7.05 0.07 5.44
CA ILE A 19 8.36 0.66 5.16
C ILE A 19 9.38 -0.44 4.85
N SER A 20 9.38 -1.54 5.60
CA SER A 20 10.27 -2.67 5.35
C SER A 20 10.06 -3.27 3.97
N ALA A 21 8.81 -3.59 3.61
CA ALA A 21 8.46 -4.13 2.30
C ALA A 21 8.81 -3.17 1.15
N GLN A 22 8.60 -1.86 1.36
CA GLN A 22 8.93 -0.82 0.39
C GLN A 22 10.44 -0.65 0.20
N ARG A 23 11.24 -0.69 1.27
CA ARG A 23 12.70 -0.63 1.18
C ARG A 23 13.29 -1.87 0.49
N GLU A 24 12.72 -3.04 0.76
CA GLU A 24 13.16 -4.29 0.12
C GLU A 24 12.87 -4.28 -1.39
N CYS A 25 11.67 -3.84 -1.79
CA CYS A 25 11.23 -3.93 -3.18
C CYS A 25 11.52 -2.69 -4.04
N TYR A 26 11.68 -1.52 -3.42
CA TYR A 26 11.86 -0.22 -4.07
C TYR A 26 12.99 0.60 -3.44
N PRO A 27 14.21 0.06 -3.26
CA PRO A 27 15.28 0.74 -2.53
C PRO A 27 15.72 2.06 -3.20
N GLU A 28 15.79 2.10 -4.54
CA GLU A 28 16.17 3.30 -5.29
C GLU A 28 15.10 4.40 -5.14
N GLU A 29 13.82 4.05 -5.30
CA GLU A 29 12.73 5.00 -5.10
C GLU A 29 12.66 5.53 -3.66
N MET A 30 12.76 4.63 -2.67
CA MET A 30 12.75 4.99 -1.25
C MET A 30 13.89 5.96 -0.90
N SER A 31 15.11 5.66 -1.36
CA SER A 31 16.29 6.49 -1.10
C SER A 31 16.17 7.88 -1.73
N ARG A 32 15.73 7.95 -2.99
CA ARG A 32 15.59 9.21 -3.72
C ARG A 32 14.51 10.09 -3.12
N LEU A 33 13.32 9.56 -2.88
CA LEU A 33 12.21 10.33 -2.31
C LEU A 33 12.51 10.79 -0.88
N SER A 34 13.15 9.95 -0.06
CA SER A 34 13.58 10.34 1.30
C SER A 34 14.62 11.48 1.27
N SER A 35 15.39 11.57 0.18
CA SER A 35 16.37 12.65 -0.05
C SER A 35 15.78 13.87 -0.77
N GLY A 36 14.46 13.93 -0.98
CA GLY A 36 13.80 14.99 -1.76
C GLY A 36 14.16 15.00 -3.25
N LYS A 37 14.74 13.92 -3.78
CA LYS A 37 15.11 13.80 -5.18
C LYS A 37 13.98 13.18 -6.00
N PRO A 38 13.74 13.64 -7.23
CA PRO A 38 12.73 13.04 -8.10
C PRO A 38 13.12 11.60 -8.46
N LEU A 39 12.11 10.77 -8.71
CA LEU A 39 12.30 9.44 -9.25
C LEU A 39 12.95 9.51 -10.64
N LEU A 40 13.65 8.44 -11.00
CA LEU A 40 14.22 8.32 -12.34
C LEU A 40 13.12 8.06 -13.38
N ALA A 41 13.35 8.52 -14.60
CA ALA A 41 12.43 8.35 -15.73
C ALA A 41 12.02 6.87 -15.97
N ARG A 42 12.93 5.94 -15.68
CA ARG A 42 12.71 4.49 -15.82
C ARG A 42 11.89 3.86 -14.69
N SER A 43 11.63 4.57 -13.60
CA SER A 43 10.90 3.99 -12.46
C SER A 43 9.48 3.67 -12.89
N LYS A 44 9.05 2.44 -12.62
CA LYS A 44 7.68 1.99 -12.91
C LYS A 44 6.65 2.69 -12.04
N LEU A 45 7.08 3.35 -10.96
CA LEU A 45 6.21 4.09 -10.05
C LEU A 45 6.05 5.57 -10.44
N LEU A 46 6.85 6.08 -11.39
CA LEU A 46 6.87 7.52 -11.74
C LEU A 46 5.50 8.09 -12.08
N HIS A 47 4.67 7.34 -12.80
CA HIS A 47 3.32 7.75 -13.19
C HIS A 47 2.32 7.88 -12.01
N LEU A 48 2.69 7.39 -10.82
CA LEU A 48 1.90 7.48 -9.59
C LEU A 48 2.30 8.68 -8.73
N SER A 49 3.20 9.54 -9.23
CA SER A 49 3.79 10.66 -8.49
C SER A 49 4.10 10.33 -7.03
N PRO A 50 4.93 9.31 -6.74
CA PRO A 50 5.08 8.82 -5.37
C PRO A 50 5.78 9.85 -4.47
N PHE A 51 5.38 9.88 -3.20
CA PHE A 51 6.02 10.70 -2.18
C PHE A 51 6.17 9.93 -0.87
N ILE A 52 7.06 10.40 0.01
CA ILE A 52 7.24 9.86 1.36
C ILE A 52 6.40 10.72 2.32
N ASP A 53 5.50 10.08 3.06
CA ASP A 53 4.68 10.78 4.05
C ASP A 53 5.44 11.08 5.34
N LYS A 54 4.79 11.79 6.27
CA LYS A 54 5.38 12.14 7.58
C LYS A 54 5.78 10.92 8.43
N LYS A 55 5.22 9.74 8.15
CA LYS A 55 5.54 8.48 8.84
C LYS A 55 6.67 7.71 8.15
N GLY A 56 7.18 8.20 7.01
CA GLY A 56 8.24 7.54 6.25
C GLY A 56 7.74 6.49 5.26
N THR A 57 6.42 6.38 5.04
CA THR A 57 5.84 5.42 4.09
C THR A 57 5.72 6.04 2.70
N MET A 58 5.98 5.24 1.66
CA MET A 58 5.79 5.67 0.27
C MET A 58 4.33 5.54 -0.14
N ARG A 59 3.74 6.65 -0.58
CA ARG A 59 2.35 6.75 -1.02
C ARG A 59 2.26 7.26 -2.45
N ALA A 60 1.18 6.90 -3.14
CA ALA A 60 0.87 7.48 -4.43
C ALA A 60 0.20 8.84 -4.26
N GLU A 61 0.57 9.81 -5.09
CA GLU A 61 -0.16 11.06 -5.25
C GLU A 61 -0.92 11.03 -6.59
N GLY A 62 -2.05 11.73 -6.68
CA GLY A 62 -2.86 11.63 -7.89
C GLY A 62 -3.86 12.76 -8.07
N ARG A 63 -4.58 12.70 -9.18
CA ARG A 63 -5.55 13.73 -9.63
C ARG A 63 -6.73 13.92 -8.67
N ILE A 64 -6.94 12.99 -7.74
CA ILE A 64 -8.01 13.01 -6.74
C ILE A 64 -7.58 13.62 -5.40
N ASP A 65 -6.43 14.30 -5.33
CA ASP A 65 -5.94 14.96 -4.12
C ASP A 65 -6.97 15.90 -3.46
N ARG A 66 -7.78 16.59 -4.29
CA ARG A 66 -8.86 17.49 -3.83
C ARG A 66 -10.24 16.84 -3.73
N ALA A 67 -10.34 15.53 -3.92
CA ALA A 67 -11.62 14.83 -3.79
C ALA A 67 -12.08 14.81 -2.31
N ASP A 68 -13.38 14.81 -2.09
CA ASP A 68 -13.97 14.60 -0.77
C ASP A 68 -13.93 13.11 -0.41
N LEU A 69 -12.72 12.63 -0.12
CA LEU A 69 -12.42 11.25 0.20
C LEU A 69 -11.45 11.18 1.39
N PRO A 70 -11.46 10.08 2.17
CA PRO A 70 -10.49 9.87 3.22
C PRO A 70 -9.04 9.95 2.70
N TYR A 71 -8.13 10.44 3.53
CA TYR A 71 -6.73 10.66 3.15
C TYR A 71 -6.06 9.42 2.56
N ASN A 72 -6.26 8.25 3.16
CA ASN A 72 -5.68 6.99 2.66
C ASN A 72 -6.23 6.57 1.30
N ALA A 73 -7.46 6.95 0.95
CA ALA A 73 -8.04 6.67 -0.38
C ALA A 73 -7.48 7.63 -1.43
N ARG A 74 -7.18 8.88 -1.05
CA ARG A 74 -6.53 9.87 -1.93
C ARG A 74 -5.04 9.59 -2.13
N HIS A 75 -4.37 9.15 -1.06
CA HIS A 75 -2.94 8.87 -1.02
C HIS A 75 -2.66 7.44 -0.54
N PRO A 76 -3.03 6.42 -1.33
CA PRO A 76 -2.87 5.03 -0.91
C PRO A 76 -1.40 4.65 -0.78
N PHE A 77 -1.12 3.74 0.15
CA PHE A 77 0.22 3.15 0.32
C PHE A 77 0.59 2.33 -0.92
N ILE A 78 1.80 2.52 -1.43
CA ILE A 78 2.29 1.72 -2.56
C ILE A 78 2.82 0.39 -2.04
N LEU A 79 2.19 -0.72 -2.46
CA LEU A 79 2.56 -2.07 -2.06
C LEU A 79 3.23 -2.83 -3.20
N PRO A 80 4.34 -3.54 -2.96
CA PRO A 80 4.95 -4.40 -3.96
C PRO A 80 4.06 -5.58 -4.31
N ARG A 81 3.83 -5.82 -5.61
CA ARG A 81 2.94 -6.89 -6.10
C ARG A 81 3.34 -8.29 -5.64
N LYS A 82 4.64 -8.58 -5.53
CA LYS A 82 5.18 -9.91 -5.21
C LYS A 82 5.89 -9.85 -3.86
N HIS A 83 5.12 -9.74 -2.77
CA HIS A 83 5.67 -9.69 -1.43
C HIS A 83 4.72 -10.37 -0.43
N PRO A 84 5.22 -11.12 0.57
CA PRO A 84 4.39 -11.80 1.56
C PRO A 84 3.42 -10.86 2.29
N LEU A 85 3.85 -9.63 2.62
CA LEU A 85 2.97 -8.62 3.24
C LEU A 85 1.75 -8.30 2.36
N THR A 86 1.97 -8.04 1.07
CA THR A 86 0.88 -7.75 0.13
C THR A 86 -0.06 -8.94 0.00
N ASP A 87 0.50 -10.14 -0.03
CA ASP A 87 -0.25 -11.38 -0.05
C ASP A 87 -1.13 -11.55 1.20
N MET A 88 -0.62 -11.21 2.39
CA MET A 88 -1.37 -11.22 3.65
C MET A 88 -2.46 -10.14 3.68
N ILE A 89 -2.17 -8.92 3.23
CA ILE A 89 -3.15 -7.82 3.18
C ILE A 89 -4.32 -8.16 2.24
N ILE A 90 -4.02 -8.79 1.08
CA ILE A 90 -5.08 -9.24 0.16
C ILE A 90 -5.94 -10.34 0.81
N ASP A 91 -5.31 -11.31 1.48
CA ASP A 91 -6.03 -12.39 2.15
C ASP A 91 -6.94 -11.86 3.28
N GLU A 92 -6.42 -10.92 4.08
CA GLU A 92 -7.17 -10.26 5.14
C GLU A 92 -8.40 -9.52 4.61
N ALA A 93 -8.23 -8.73 3.54
CA ALA A 93 -9.34 -8.02 2.90
C ALA A 93 -10.39 -9.01 2.35
N HIS A 94 -9.96 -10.10 1.71
CA HIS A 94 -10.87 -11.11 1.19
C HIS A 94 -11.68 -11.82 2.29
N ARG A 95 -11.03 -12.17 3.41
CA ARG A 95 -11.67 -12.80 4.58
C ARG A 95 -12.63 -11.85 5.30
N THR A 96 -12.23 -10.60 5.49
CA THR A 96 -13.08 -9.56 6.10
C THR A 96 -14.35 -9.34 5.28
N LEU A 97 -14.26 -9.48 3.96
CA LEU A 97 -15.41 -9.42 3.05
C LEU A 97 -16.18 -10.75 2.93
N HIS A 98 -15.96 -11.70 3.85
CA HIS A 98 -16.59 -13.03 3.84
C HIS A 98 -16.45 -13.77 2.50
N HIS A 99 -15.21 -13.82 2.00
CA HIS A 99 -14.88 -14.40 0.70
C HIS A 99 -15.53 -13.67 -0.48
N GLY A 100 -15.64 -12.35 -0.37
CA GLY A 100 -16.12 -11.50 -1.46
C GLY A 100 -15.32 -11.66 -2.75
N SER A 101 -15.93 -11.25 -3.86
CA SER A 101 -15.35 -11.34 -5.20
C SER A 101 -14.03 -10.59 -5.35
N VAL A 102 -13.31 -10.84 -6.46
CA VAL A 102 -12.08 -10.13 -6.82
C VAL A 102 -12.33 -8.62 -6.85
N GLU A 103 -13.48 -8.20 -7.36
CA GLU A 103 -13.91 -6.81 -7.53
C GLU A 103 -14.18 -6.16 -6.18
N GLN A 104 -14.88 -6.84 -5.27
CA GLN A 104 -15.12 -6.35 -3.91
C GLN A 104 -13.80 -6.21 -3.14
N THR A 105 -12.96 -7.24 -3.18
CA THR A 105 -11.64 -7.22 -2.53
C THR A 105 -10.76 -6.11 -3.11
N LEU A 106 -10.77 -5.92 -4.43
CA LEU A 106 -10.04 -4.85 -5.08
C LEU A 106 -10.57 -3.46 -4.69
N CYS A 107 -11.89 -3.30 -4.56
CA CYS A 107 -12.51 -2.06 -4.12
C CYS A 107 -12.06 -1.71 -2.70
N GLU A 108 -12.11 -2.69 -1.79
CA GLU A 108 -11.70 -2.53 -0.40
C GLU A 108 -10.22 -2.15 -0.28
N LEU A 109 -9.35 -2.87 -1.01
CA LEU A 109 -7.92 -2.56 -1.01
C LEU A 109 -7.63 -1.15 -1.52
N ARG A 110 -8.37 -0.64 -2.51
CA ARG A 110 -8.16 0.71 -3.07
C ARG A 110 -8.48 1.84 -2.11
N GLN A 111 -9.18 1.56 -1.01
CA GLN A 111 -9.41 2.56 0.03
C GLN A 111 -8.13 2.96 0.77
N GLN A 112 -7.08 2.13 0.71
CA GLN A 112 -5.84 2.36 1.47
C GLN A 112 -4.56 2.01 0.72
N TYR A 113 -4.63 1.14 -0.30
CA TYR A 113 -3.47 0.53 -0.92
C TYR A 113 -3.51 0.61 -2.44
N TRP A 114 -2.34 0.86 -3.02
CA TRP A 114 -2.10 0.77 -4.44
C TRP A 114 -1.10 -0.35 -4.74
N ILE A 115 -1.60 -1.43 -5.32
CA ILE A 115 -0.78 -2.58 -5.72
C ILE A 115 -0.63 -2.55 -7.25
N PRO A 116 0.58 -2.46 -7.82
CA PRO A 116 0.78 -2.55 -9.26
C PRO A 116 0.21 -3.86 -9.82
N ARG A 117 -0.64 -3.77 -10.85
CA ARG A 117 -1.38 -4.92 -11.41
C ARG A 117 -2.21 -5.65 -10.33
N SER A 118 -2.81 -4.89 -9.41
CA SER A 118 -3.63 -5.36 -8.28
C SER A 118 -4.63 -6.44 -8.64
N ARG A 119 -5.42 -6.27 -9.71
CA ARG A 119 -6.42 -7.27 -10.15
C ARG A 119 -5.82 -8.67 -10.33
N GLN A 120 -4.61 -8.77 -10.89
CA GLN A 120 -3.93 -10.07 -11.06
C GLN A 120 -3.47 -10.66 -9.71
N ALA A 121 -2.99 -9.80 -8.80
CA ALA A 121 -2.58 -10.22 -7.46
C ALA A 121 -3.79 -10.70 -6.63
N VAL A 122 -4.90 -9.97 -6.66
CA VAL A 122 -6.15 -10.31 -5.98
C VAL A 122 -6.73 -11.61 -6.54
N LYS A 123 -6.85 -11.75 -7.86
CA LYS A 123 -7.34 -12.98 -8.50
C LYS A 123 -6.55 -14.21 -8.08
N LYS A 124 -5.22 -14.09 -7.92
CA LYS A 124 -4.36 -15.20 -7.45
C LYS A 124 -4.69 -15.67 -6.03
N LYS A 125 -5.21 -14.79 -5.18
CA LYS A 125 -5.54 -15.07 -3.77
C LYS A 125 -6.98 -15.48 -3.55
N VAL A 126 -7.91 -14.81 -4.24
CA VAL A 126 -9.36 -15.06 -4.13
C VAL A 126 -9.79 -16.35 -4.84
N ALA A 127 -9.05 -16.79 -5.87
CA ALA A 127 -9.36 -18.03 -6.60
C ALA A 127 -8.75 -19.29 -5.98
N ARG A 128 -8.25 -19.22 -4.74
CA ARG A 128 -7.72 -20.36 -3.98
C ARG A 128 -8.71 -20.77 -2.91
#